data_AF-A0A965U4H0-F1
#
_entry.id   AF-A0A965U4H0-F1
#
_cell.length_a   1.000
_cell.length_b   1.000
_cell.length_c   1.000
_cell.angle_alpha   90.00
_cell.angle_beta   90.00
_cell.angle_gamma   90.00
#
_symmetry.space_group_name_H-M   'P 1'
#
loop_
_entity.id
_entity.type
_entity.pdbx_description
1 polymer ?
#
loop_
_entity_poly.entity_id
_entity_poly.type
_entity_poly.pdbx_seq_one_letter_code
_entity_poly.pdbx_strand_id
1 'polypeptide(L)'
;MMNIACSSAQTKRATKKSILPRVLLLAALCVLTLAFTGCDLLKDRSATELVISDAAEIEVEDLVKYESLALLDIRGAEVSPELFVQLQTAMPNCRILWSVPIGSQRFDNQLTELTLPAETDAAMLELLTYFPNLSRVDARACSCYDALVSKSIELSTVSFVWQVQIADVTAQSTDASLDLSGKTVGGGEALMTALAHLP
;
A
#
# COMPACT_ATOMS: atom_id res chain seq x y z
N MET A 1 -34.02 -25.69 84.92
CA MET A 1 -33.55 -26.98 84.34
C MET A 1 -32.85 -26.66 83.02
N MET A 2 -31.56 -27.03 82.91
CA MET A 2 -30.58 -26.89 81.79
C MET A 2 -30.48 -25.50 81.13
N ASN A 3 -29.53 -24.59 81.42
CA ASN A 3 -28.07 -24.61 81.63
C ASN A 3 -27.23 -25.04 80.41
N ILE A 4 -26.49 -24.06 79.85
CA ILE A 4 -25.07 -24.05 79.39
C ILE A 4 -24.87 -22.61 78.83
N ALA A 5 -24.23 -21.69 79.56
CA ALA A 5 -22.78 -21.38 79.53
C ALA A 5 -22.25 -21.14 78.09
N CYS A 6 -21.44 -20.16 77.73
CA CYS A 6 -20.53 -19.25 78.42
C CYS A 6 -20.18 -18.16 77.36
N SER A 7 -19.94 -16.91 77.76
CA SER A 7 -18.60 -16.26 77.72
C SER A 7 -18.03 -16.07 76.30
N SER A 8 -17.63 -14.90 75.82
CA SER A 8 -17.05 -13.76 76.52
C SER A 8 -16.92 -12.54 75.60
N ALA A 9 -16.87 -11.39 76.26
CA ALA A 9 -15.96 -10.27 76.05
C ALA A 9 -16.01 -9.46 74.75
N GLN A 10 -16.46 -8.23 74.99
CA GLN A 10 -16.21 -6.99 74.26
C GLN A 10 -14.72 -6.73 73.98
N THR A 11 -14.40 -5.93 72.95
CA THR A 11 -13.78 -4.60 73.10
C THR A 11 -13.37 -3.98 71.75
N LYS A 12 -14.05 -2.88 71.40
CA LYS A 12 -13.53 -1.59 70.93
C LYS A 12 -12.12 -1.55 70.32
N ARG A 13 -12.00 -1.19 69.03
CA ARG A 13 -10.80 -0.49 68.51
C ARG A 13 -11.08 0.43 67.32
N ALA A 14 -10.80 1.71 67.58
CA ALA A 14 -10.27 2.76 66.72
C ALA A 14 -10.47 2.69 65.20
N THR A 15 -11.18 3.70 64.69
CA THR A 15 -11.25 4.10 63.27
C THR A 15 -9.86 4.48 62.74
N LYS A 16 -9.28 3.59 61.92
CA LYS A 16 -8.03 3.82 61.17
C LYS A 16 -8.40 4.26 59.74
N LYS A 17 -8.03 5.50 59.36
CA LYS A 17 -8.22 6.07 58.03
C LYS A 17 -7.60 5.14 56.97
N SER A 18 -8.44 4.53 56.14
CA SER A 18 -8.02 3.56 55.12
C SER A 18 -7.48 4.27 53.87
N ILE A 19 -6.16 4.33 53.73
CA ILE A 19 -5.42 4.71 52.51
C ILE A 19 -5.45 3.53 51.50
N LEU A 20 -6.55 2.77 51.48
CA LEU A 20 -6.69 1.53 50.72
C LEU A 20 -7.51 1.60 49.41
N PRO A 21 -8.31 2.63 49.07
CA PRO A 21 -9.03 2.61 47.79
C PRO A 21 -8.22 3.20 46.62
N ARG A 22 -7.24 4.08 46.87
CA ARG A 22 -6.49 4.77 45.78
C ARG A 22 -5.40 3.90 45.15
N VAL A 23 -4.72 3.06 45.92
CA VAL A 23 -3.66 2.17 45.39
C VAL A 23 -4.26 1.02 44.57
N LEU A 24 -5.44 0.52 44.97
CA LEU A 24 -6.19 -0.48 44.21
C LEU A 24 -6.73 0.07 42.87
N LEU A 25 -7.15 1.34 42.83
CA LEU A 25 -7.60 1.98 41.60
C LEU A 25 -6.44 2.24 40.61
N LEU A 26 -5.28 2.67 41.11
CA LEU A 26 -4.06 2.87 40.31
C LEU A 26 -3.46 1.54 39.81
N ALA A 27 -3.50 0.48 40.63
CA ALA A 27 -3.06 -0.86 40.21
C ALA A 27 -3.98 -1.46 39.14
N ALA A 28 -5.30 -1.28 39.25
CA ALA A 28 -6.25 -1.70 38.22
C ALA A 28 -6.09 -0.91 36.90
N LEU A 29 -5.77 0.39 36.98
CA LEU A 29 -5.46 1.19 35.79
C LEU A 29 -4.12 0.76 35.16
N CYS A 30 -3.09 0.46 35.96
CA CYS A 30 -1.82 -0.09 35.46
C CYS A 30 -2.01 -1.48 34.82
N VAL A 31 -2.89 -2.34 35.37
CA VAL A 31 -3.18 -3.66 34.77
C VAL A 31 -4.03 -3.52 33.50
N LEU A 32 -4.93 -2.53 33.42
CA LEU A 32 -5.65 -2.23 32.16
C LEU A 32 -4.75 -1.60 31.09
N THR A 33 -3.75 -0.79 31.46
CA THR A 33 -2.78 -0.27 30.48
C THR A 33 -1.75 -1.33 30.07
N LEU A 34 -1.40 -2.25 30.97
CA LEU A 34 -0.53 -3.40 30.66
C LEU A 34 -1.23 -4.45 29.78
N ALA A 35 -2.57 -4.45 29.72
CA ALA A 35 -3.32 -5.28 28.78
C ALA A 35 -3.26 -4.74 27.34
N PHE A 36 -2.97 -3.45 27.14
CA PHE A 36 -2.84 -2.84 25.79
C PHE A 36 -1.42 -2.86 25.23
N THR A 37 -0.41 -3.24 26.03
CA THR A 37 1.00 -3.33 25.61
C THR A 37 1.60 -4.72 25.84
N GLY A 38 0.75 -5.72 26.08
CA GLY A 38 1.16 -7.07 26.50
C GLY A 38 0.39 -8.21 25.84
N CYS A 39 -0.32 -7.98 24.74
CA CYS A 39 -0.92 -9.03 23.91
C CYS A 39 -0.03 -9.35 22.70
N ASP A 40 1.29 -9.45 22.91
CA ASP A 40 2.25 -9.92 21.91
C ASP A 40 2.75 -11.35 22.22
N LEU A 41 2.18 -11.98 23.25
CA LEU A 41 2.40 -13.38 23.55
C LEU A 41 1.51 -14.23 22.63
N LEU A 42 2.12 -14.69 21.53
CA LEU A 42 1.61 -15.68 20.57
C LEU A 42 0.69 -15.13 19.47
N LYS A 43 1.13 -14.11 18.72
CA LYS A 43 0.80 -14.13 17.27
C LYS A 43 1.33 -15.47 16.75
N ASP A 44 0.45 -16.35 16.28
CA ASP A 44 0.85 -17.59 15.63
C ASP A 44 1.61 -17.23 14.33
N ARG A 45 2.94 -17.21 14.42
CA ARG A 45 3.84 -16.83 13.33
C ARG A 45 4.09 -17.97 12.33
N SER A 46 3.30 -19.04 12.41
CA SER A 46 3.31 -20.13 11.44
C SER A 46 2.47 -19.85 10.19
N ALA A 47 1.76 -18.72 10.16
CA ALA A 47 0.94 -18.32 9.03
C ALA A 47 1.74 -18.27 7.72
N THR A 48 1.24 -18.96 6.69
CA THR A 48 1.79 -18.95 5.33
C THR A 48 1.23 -17.81 4.49
N GLU A 49 0.05 -17.32 4.85
CA GLU A 49 -0.61 -16.18 4.22
C GLU A 49 -1.08 -15.21 5.29
N LEU A 50 -0.87 -13.92 5.05
CA LEU A 50 -1.31 -12.86 5.96
C LEU A 50 -1.96 -11.74 5.16
N VAL A 51 -3.10 -11.25 5.64
CA VAL A 51 -3.82 -10.12 5.06
C VAL A 51 -3.81 -8.98 6.06
N ILE A 52 -3.33 -7.81 5.65
CA ILE A 52 -3.30 -6.60 6.48
C ILE A 52 -4.02 -5.50 5.71
N SER A 53 -5.04 -4.91 6.35
CA SER A 53 -5.86 -3.85 5.74
C SER A 53 -5.60 -2.47 6.36
N ASP A 54 -4.89 -2.39 7.48
CA ASP A 54 -4.48 -1.11 8.09
C ASP A 54 -2.97 -0.96 7.97
N ALA A 55 -2.52 0.15 7.36
CA ALA A 55 -1.10 0.44 7.21
C ALA A 55 -0.40 0.61 8.58
N ALA A 56 -1.12 1.00 9.64
CA ALA A 56 -0.57 1.12 10.98
C ALA A 56 -0.20 -0.22 11.63
N GLU A 57 -0.74 -1.33 11.13
CA GLU A 57 -0.40 -2.69 11.60
C GLU A 57 0.84 -3.27 10.89
N ILE A 58 1.37 -2.57 9.88
CA ILE A 58 2.52 -3.01 9.09
C ILE A 58 3.80 -2.54 9.77
N GLU A 59 4.40 -3.45 10.54
CA GLU A 59 5.72 -3.27 11.11
C GLU A 59 6.68 -4.30 10.49
N VAL A 60 7.69 -3.81 9.75
CA VAL A 60 8.61 -4.67 8.98
C VAL A 60 9.34 -5.65 9.91
N GLU A 61 9.75 -5.17 11.09
CA GLU A 61 10.45 -5.93 12.13
C GLU A 61 9.58 -7.07 12.69
N ASP A 62 8.26 -6.92 12.67
CA ASP A 62 7.33 -7.97 13.10
C ASP A 62 7.07 -8.98 11.99
N LEU A 63 6.95 -8.51 10.75
CA LEU A 63 6.65 -9.35 9.60
C LEU A 63 7.80 -10.30 9.26
N VAL A 64 9.06 -9.88 9.44
CA VAL A 64 10.23 -10.77 9.25
C VAL A 64 10.27 -11.95 10.23
N LYS A 65 9.52 -11.88 11.34
CA LYS A 65 9.45 -12.98 12.31
C LYS A 65 8.55 -14.13 11.84
N TYR A 66 7.80 -13.96 10.74
CA TYR A 66 7.01 -15.03 10.13
C TYR A 66 7.89 -15.85 9.16
N GLU A 67 8.55 -16.88 9.69
CA GLU A 67 9.51 -17.70 8.93
C GLU A 67 8.89 -18.48 7.75
N SER A 68 7.57 -18.73 7.80
CA SER A 68 6.84 -19.50 6.79
C SER A 68 5.94 -18.65 5.89
N LEU A 69 5.99 -17.31 6.00
CA LEU A 69 5.12 -16.43 5.23
C LEU A 69 5.50 -16.45 3.75
N ALA A 70 4.60 -16.99 2.93
CA ALA A 70 4.75 -17.08 1.48
C ALA A 70 3.98 -15.99 0.75
N LEU A 71 2.90 -15.48 1.34
CA LEU A 71 2.05 -14.45 0.76
C LEU A 71 1.66 -13.40 1.80
N LEU A 72 1.88 -12.13 1.45
CA LEU A 72 1.42 -10.97 2.21
C LEU A 72 0.49 -10.13 1.34
N ASP A 73 -0.79 -10.06 1.70
CA ASP A 73 -1.77 -9.22 1.02
C ASP A 73 -1.98 -7.91 1.78
N ILE A 74 -1.48 -6.81 1.22
CA ILE A 74 -1.59 -5.45 1.75
C ILE A 74 -2.40 -4.55 0.81
N ARG A 75 -3.20 -5.12 -0.09
CA ARG A 75 -4.03 -4.35 -1.03
C ARG A 75 -5.09 -3.49 -0.31
N GLY A 76 -5.52 -3.93 0.87
CA GLY A 76 -6.44 -3.17 1.72
C GLY A 76 -5.79 -1.98 2.43
N ALA A 77 -4.46 -1.96 2.56
CA ALA A 77 -3.73 -0.95 3.31
C ALA A 77 -3.17 0.16 2.40
N GLU A 78 -3.20 1.40 2.91
CA GLU A 78 -2.62 2.55 2.21
C GLU A 78 -1.09 2.59 2.37
N VAL A 79 -0.40 1.70 1.65
CA VAL A 79 1.07 1.58 1.72
C VAL A 79 1.73 2.50 0.69
N SER A 80 2.80 3.19 1.11
CA SER A 80 3.66 4.03 0.26
C SER A 80 4.71 3.18 -0.47
N PRO A 81 5.27 3.66 -1.60
CA PRO A 81 6.32 2.94 -2.32
C PRO A 81 7.56 2.66 -1.46
N GLU A 82 7.93 3.58 -0.57
CA GLU A 82 9.09 3.43 0.31
C GLU A 82 8.90 2.27 1.28
N LEU A 83 7.72 2.17 1.91
CA LEU A 83 7.40 1.06 2.81
C LEU A 83 7.30 -0.26 2.03
N PHE A 84 6.75 -0.25 0.81
CA PHE A 84 6.72 -1.43 -0.04
C PHE A 84 8.13 -1.96 -0.35
N VAL A 85 9.07 -1.07 -0.71
CA VAL A 85 10.48 -1.45 -0.95
C VAL A 85 11.13 -2.02 0.30
N GLN A 86 10.85 -1.47 1.48
CA GLN A 86 11.34 -2.02 2.74
C GLN A 86 10.82 -3.44 2.98
N LEU A 87 9.51 -3.68 2.78
CA LEU A 87 8.90 -5.00 2.90
C LEU A 87 9.51 -6.00 1.91
N GLN A 88 9.67 -5.60 0.64
CA GLN A 88 10.26 -6.44 -0.41
C GLN A 88 11.71 -6.80 -0.09
N THR A 89 12.48 -5.85 0.46
CA THR A 89 13.88 -6.07 0.85
C THR A 89 13.97 -6.97 2.08
N ALA A 90 13.08 -6.80 3.05
CA ALA A 90 13.07 -7.57 4.29
C ALA A 90 12.55 -9.00 4.08
N MET A 91 11.65 -9.22 3.12
CA MET A 91 11.01 -10.51 2.85
C MET A 91 11.10 -10.88 1.36
N PRO A 92 12.31 -11.10 0.81
CA PRO A 92 12.50 -11.34 -0.63
C PRO A 92 11.88 -12.65 -1.15
N ASN A 93 11.60 -13.59 -0.26
CA ASN A 93 10.96 -14.87 -0.59
C ASN A 93 9.43 -14.85 -0.42
N CYS A 94 8.86 -13.72 0.02
CA CYS A 94 7.43 -13.56 0.21
C CYS A 94 6.82 -12.84 -0.99
N ARG A 95 5.72 -13.36 -1.52
CA ARG A 95 4.94 -12.69 -2.56
C ARG A 95 4.06 -11.63 -1.91
N ILE A 96 4.34 -10.37 -2.20
CA ILE A 96 3.58 -9.23 -1.65
C ILE A 96 2.56 -8.74 -2.68
N LEU A 97 1.27 -8.85 -2.35
CA LEU A 97 0.18 -8.25 -3.13
C LEU A 97 -0.06 -6.83 -2.62
N TRP A 98 0.06 -5.86 -3.52
CA TRP A 98 0.00 -4.44 -3.16
C TRP A 98 -0.82 -3.65 -4.16
N SER A 99 -1.55 -2.66 -3.66
CA SER A 99 -2.30 -1.71 -4.48
C SER A 99 -1.45 -0.46 -4.73
N VAL A 100 -0.77 -0.41 -5.87
CA VAL A 100 0.15 0.66 -6.28
C VAL A 100 -0.61 1.98 -6.45
N PRO A 101 -0.22 3.07 -5.77
CA PRO A 101 -0.88 4.37 -5.90
C PRO A 101 -0.39 5.12 -7.14
N ILE A 102 -1.23 5.19 -8.18
CA ILE A 102 -0.94 5.95 -9.41
C ILE A 102 -1.95 7.09 -9.50
N GLY A 103 -1.46 8.33 -9.36
CA GLY A 103 -2.31 9.52 -9.32
C GLY A 103 -3.29 9.47 -8.16
N SER A 104 -4.58 9.67 -8.46
CA SER A 104 -5.67 9.59 -7.47
C SER A 104 -6.20 8.17 -7.24
N GLN A 105 -5.66 7.17 -7.95
CA GLN A 105 -6.18 5.80 -7.99
C GLN A 105 -5.16 4.80 -7.45
N ARG A 106 -5.64 3.59 -7.17
CA ARG A 106 -4.82 2.47 -6.71
C ARG A 106 -5.09 1.24 -7.56
N PHE A 107 -4.03 0.56 -7.97
CA PHE A 107 -4.09 -0.58 -8.90
C PHE A 107 -3.40 -1.80 -8.33
N ASP A 108 -3.98 -2.98 -8.50
CA ASP A 108 -3.36 -4.23 -8.07
C ASP A 108 -2.07 -4.49 -8.85
N ASN A 109 -0.96 -4.72 -8.14
CA ASN A 109 0.34 -4.99 -8.76
C ASN A 109 0.37 -6.28 -9.60
N GLN A 110 -0.65 -7.13 -9.53
CA GLN A 110 -0.76 -8.34 -10.33
C GLN A 110 -1.44 -8.14 -11.69
N LEU A 111 -1.87 -6.92 -12.03
CA LEU A 111 -2.53 -6.63 -13.30
C LEU A 111 -1.64 -6.94 -14.52
N THR A 112 -2.26 -7.46 -15.57
CA THR A 112 -1.62 -7.70 -16.88
C THR A 112 -1.82 -6.54 -17.85
N GLU A 113 -2.91 -5.78 -17.68
CA GLU A 113 -3.22 -4.58 -18.44
C GLU A 113 -3.55 -3.44 -17.48
N LEU A 114 -3.01 -2.25 -17.75
CA LEU A 114 -3.21 -1.06 -16.93
C LEU A 114 -3.64 0.12 -17.81
N THR A 115 -4.70 0.82 -17.39
CA THR A 115 -5.08 2.11 -17.97
C THR A 115 -4.61 3.22 -17.06
N LEU A 116 -3.72 4.07 -17.58
CA LEU A 116 -3.15 5.17 -16.82
C LEU A 116 -4.15 6.33 -16.69
N PRO A 117 -4.28 6.90 -15.48
CA PRO A 117 -5.01 8.14 -15.28
C PRO A 117 -4.42 9.30 -16.10
N ALA A 118 -5.25 10.28 -16.47
CA ALA A 118 -4.81 11.43 -17.26
C ALA A 118 -3.77 12.30 -16.53
N GLU A 119 -3.82 12.32 -15.19
CA GLU A 119 -2.89 13.02 -14.32
C GLU A 119 -1.52 12.36 -14.17
N THR A 120 -1.28 11.22 -14.85
CA THR A 120 -0.01 10.48 -14.74
C THR A 120 1.16 11.31 -15.25
N ASP A 121 2.16 11.52 -14.40
CA ASP A 121 3.41 12.21 -14.73
C ASP A 121 4.58 11.23 -14.87
N ALA A 122 5.78 11.77 -15.14
CA ALA A 122 6.99 10.97 -15.29
C ALA A 122 7.36 10.19 -14.01
N ALA A 123 7.13 10.75 -12.83
CA ALA A 123 7.45 10.08 -11.56
C ALA A 123 6.51 8.89 -11.30
N MET A 124 5.23 9.03 -11.68
CA MET A 124 4.24 7.96 -11.57
C MET A 124 4.53 6.80 -12.53
N LEU A 125 5.14 7.05 -13.70
CA LEU A 125 5.54 5.99 -14.63
C LEU A 125 6.61 5.06 -14.06
N GLU A 126 7.45 5.53 -13.11
CA GLU A 126 8.42 4.69 -12.42
C GLU A 126 7.75 3.58 -11.61
N LEU A 127 6.51 3.80 -11.17
CA LEU A 127 5.74 2.81 -10.42
C LEU A 127 5.32 1.61 -11.27
N LEU A 128 5.37 1.70 -12.60
CA LEU A 128 5.08 0.57 -13.50
C LEU A 128 6.02 -0.62 -13.28
N THR A 129 7.23 -0.36 -12.75
CA THR A 129 8.20 -1.40 -12.41
C THR A 129 7.71 -2.34 -11.31
N TYR A 130 6.72 -1.92 -10.51
CA TYR A 130 6.13 -2.73 -9.44
C TYR A 130 5.07 -3.73 -9.94
N PHE A 131 4.78 -3.80 -11.24
CA PHE A 131 3.81 -4.73 -11.82
C PHE A 131 4.50 -5.90 -12.53
N PRO A 132 4.81 -7.02 -11.84
CA PRO A 132 5.59 -8.13 -12.41
C PRO A 132 4.93 -8.81 -13.62
N ASN A 133 3.61 -8.74 -13.76
CA ASN A 133 2.86 -9.42 -14.82
C ASN A 133 2.37 -8.46 -15.92
N LEU A 134 2.78 -7.19 -15.89
CA LEU A 134 2.29 -6.18 -16.81
C LEU A 134 2.76 -6.50 -18.24
N SER A 135 1.82 -6.49 -19.16
CA SER A 135 2.05 -6.79 -20.59
C SER A 135 1.56 -5.67 -21.49
N ARG A 136 0.62 -4.84 -21.00
CA ARG A 136 0.04 -3.75 -21.77
C ARG A 136 -0.26 -2.53 -20.89
N VAL A 137 0.08 -1.35 -21.40
CA VAL A 137 -0.22 -0.06 -20.78
C VAL A 137 -0.97 0.80 -21.77
N ASP A 138 -2.16 1.25 -21.36
CA ASP A 138 -2.97 2.22 -22.07
C ASP A 138 -2.77 3.60 -21.45
N ALA A 139 -2.04 4.45 -22.17
CA ALA A 139 -1.67 5.81 -21.80
C ALA A 139 -2.35 6.85 -22.71
N ARG A 140 -3.46 6.50 -23.38
CA ARG A 140 -4.15 7.40 -24.34
C ARG A 140 -4.68 8.69 -23.69
N ALA A 141 -4.91 8.67 -22.38
CA ALA A 141 -5.34 9.84 -21.62
C ALA A 141 -4.17 10.73 -21.15
N CYS A 142 -2.92 10.26 -21.25
CA CYS A 142 -1.75 10.93 -20.72
C CYS A 142 -1.12 11.87 -21.77
N SER A 143 -0.50 12.96 -21.30
CA SER A 143 0.19 13.94 -22.15
C SER A 143 1.71 14.02 -21.89
N CYS A 144 2.26 13.15 -21.04
CA CYS A 144 3.68 13.10 -20.68
C CYS A 144 4.50 12.29 -21.71
N TYR A 145 4.45 12.71 -22.98
CA TYR A 145 4.97 11.93 -24.11
C TYR A 145 6.45 11.55 -24.00
N ASP A 146 7.35 12.46 -23.64
CA ASP A 146 8.78 12.16 -23.51
C ASP A 146 9.07 11.05 -22.49
N ALA A 147 8.32 11.06 -21.38
CA ALA A 147 8.43 10.05 -20.35
C ALA A 147 7.82 8.71 -20.80
N LEU A 148 6.69 8.74 -21.52
CA LEU A 148 6.08 7.54 -22.10
C LEU A 148 7.00 6.88 -23.13
N VAL A 149 7.59 7.65 -24.04
CA VAL A 149 8.56 7.16 -25.02
C VAL A 149 9.75 6.51 -24.30
N SER A 150 10.35 7.22 -23.34
CA SER A 150 11.48 6.68 -22.56
C SER A 150 11.12 5.40 -21.82
N LYS A 151 9.95 5.36 -21.15
CA LYS A 151 9.51 4.18 -20.39
C LYS A 151 9.15 3.00 -21.29
N SER A 152 8.62 3.25 -22.48
CA SER A 152 8.33 2.20 -23.46
C SER A 152 9.60 1.49 -23.97
N ILE A 153 10.72 2.22 -24.03
CA ILE A 153 12.02 1.65 -24.38
C ILE A 153 12.58 0.82 -23.21
N GLU A 154 12.48 1.35 -21.99
CA GLU A 154 12.93 0.65 -20.78
C GLU A 154 12.16 -0.66 -20.57
N LEU A 155 10.84 -0.61 -20.68
CA LEU A 155 9.93 -1.75 -20.53
C LEU A 155 9.53 -2.31 -21.90
N SER A 156 10.51 -2.63 -22.75
CA SER A 156 10.29 -3.15 -24.12
C SER A 156 9.48 -4.45 -24.20
N THR A 157 9.31 -5.17 -23.08
CA THR A 157 8.42 -6.34 -22.98
C THR A 157 6.94 -5.98 -22.84
N VAL A 158 6.64 -4.72 -22.51
CA VAL A 158 5.30 -4.19 -22.27
C VAL A 158 4.86 -3.36 -23.48
N SER A 159 3.66 -3.62 -23.98
CA SER A 159 3.07 -2.84 -25.08
C SER A 159 2.47 -1.55 -24.56
N PHE A 160 3.06 -0.41 -24.94
CA PHE A 160 2.54 0.92 -24.60
C PHE A 160 1.71 1.49 -25.74
N VAL A 161 0.51 2.00 -25.40
CA VAL A 161 -0.38 2.69 -26.34
C VAL A 161 -0.62 4.09 -25.83
N TRP A 162 -0.12 5.10 -26.54
CA TRP A 162 -0.49 6.50 -26.33
C TRP A 162 -0.98 7.12 -27.64
N GLN A 163 -1.61 8.29 -27.54
CA GLN A 163 -2.12 8.99 -28.72
C GLN A 163 -1.58 10.41 -28.77
N VAL A 164 -1.19 10.86 -29.95
CA VAL A 164 -0.69 12.20 -30.22
C VAL A 164 -1.64 12.89 -31.18
N GLN A 165 -2.08 14.10 -30.84
CA GLN A 165 -2.91 14.90 -31.71
C GLN A 165 -2.05 15.71 -32.69
N ILE A 166 -2.24 15.47 -33.99
CA ILE A 166 -1.57 16.17 -35.08
C ILE A 166 -2.63 16.86 -35.92
N ALA A 167 -2.85 18.15 -35.66
CA ALA A 167 -3.97 18.92 -36.22
C ALA A 167 -5.32 18.23 -35.93
N ASP A 168 -6.04 17.81 -36.97
CA ASP A 168 -7.34 17.12 -36.85
C ASP A 168 -7.22 15.58 -36.84
N VAL A 169 -5.99 15.04 -36.76
CA VAL A 169 -5.72 13.60 -36.79
C VAL A 169 -5.18 13.15 -35.44
N THR A 170 -5.79 12.12 -34.87
CA THR A 170 -5.29 11.43 -33.67
C THR A 170 -4.49 10.22 -34.12
N ALA A 171 -3.18 10.24 -33.93
CA ALA A 171 -2.28 9.14 -34.25
C ALA A 171 -1.97 8.33 -32.98
N GLN A 172 -1.95 7.01 -33.06
CA GLN A 172 -1.53 6.15 -31.96
C GLN A 172 -0.08 5.70 -32.12
N SER A 173 0.59 5.46 -31.00
CA SER A 173 1.96 4.93 -30.98
C SER A 173 2.09 3.55 -31.65
N THR A 174 0.99 2.82 -31.79
CA THR A 174 0.95 1.50 -32.44
C THR A 174 0.58 1.55 -33.91
N ASP A 175 0.24 2.72 -34.45
CA ASP A 175 -0.17 2.84 -35.86
C ASP A 175 1.04 2.66 -36.79
N ALA A 176 0.94 1.72 -37.74
CA ALA A 176 2.02 1.45 -38.70
C ALA A 176 2.18 2.53 -39.79
N SER A 177 1.18 3.40 -39.95
CA SER A 177 1.19 4.46 -40.94
C SER A 177 0.29 5.62 -40.50
N LEU A 178 0.75 6.84 -40.73
CA LEU A 178 0.00 8.06 -40.48
C LEU A 178 -0.28 8.78 -41.80
N ASP A 179 -1.56 8.96 -42.14
CA ASP A 179 -1.98 9.74 -43.31
C ASP A 179 -2.38 11.16 -42.91
N LEU A 180 -1.59 12.14 -43.37
CA LEU A 180 -1.84 13.57 -43.19
C LEU A 180 -2.23 14.26 -44.50
N SER A 181 -2.57 13.49 -45.55
CA SER A 181 -2.90 14.04 -46.87
C SER A 181 -4.10 15.00 -46.79
N GLY A 182 -3.93 16.19 -47.37
CA GLY A 182 -4.95 17.23 -47.36
C GLY A 182 -5.23 17.88 -45.99
N LYS A 183 -4.42 17.61 -44.95
CA LYS A 183 -4.58 18.20 -43.61
C LYS A 183 -3.72 19.45 -43.44
N THR A 184 -4.26 20.45 -42.75
CA THR A 184 -3.51 21.65 -42.36
C THR A 184 -2.81 21.41 -41.03
N VAL A 185 -1.55 21.02 -41.09
CA VAL A 185 -0.66 20.90 -39.93
C VAL A 185 -0.12 22.29 -39.59
N GLY A 186 -0.34 22.74 -38.35
CA GLY A 186 -0.16 24.13 -37.86
C GLY A 186 1.28 24.68 -37.84
N GLY A 187 2.14 24.23 -38.75
CA GLY A 187 3.55 24.60 -38.87
C GLY A 187 4.47 23.37 -38.87
N GLY A 188 5.65 23.49 -39.50
CA GLY A 188 6.62 22.40 -39.58
C GLY A 188 7.19 22.00 -38.22
N GLU A 189 7.43 22.95 -37.33
CA GLU A 189 7.98 22.70 -35.99
C GLU A 189 7.01 21.88 -35.12
N ALA A 190 5.75 22.31 -35.01
CA ALA A 190 4.73 21.59 -34.24
C ALA A 190 4.52 20.16 -34.75
N LEU A 191 4.58 19.97 -36.06
CA LEU A 191 4.53 18.64 -36.67
C LEU A 191 5.75 17.80 -36.27
N MET A 192 6.97 18.34 -36.38
CA MET A 192 8.18 17.62 -36.01
C MET A 192 8.20 17.24 -34.52
N THR A 193 7.72 18.13 -33.63
CA THR A 193 7.56 17.82 -32.20
C THR A 193 6.60 16.66 -31.99
N ALA A 194 5.42 16.69 -32.63
CA ALA A 194 4.43 15.62 -32.46
C ALA A 194 4.93 14.27 -33.02
N LEU A 195 5.64 14.30 -34.16
CA LEU A 195 6.24 13.10 -34.75
C LEU A 195 7.38 12.53 -33.91
N ALA A 196 8.11 13.35 -33.15
CA ALA A 196 9.18 12.88 -32.26
C ALA A 196 8.66 11.99 -31.12
N HIS A 197 7.35 12.03 -30.84
CA HIS A 197 6.70 11.20 -29.83
C HIS A 197 6.06 9.93 -30.39
N LEU A 198 6.15 9.68 -31.71
CA LEU A 198 5.72 8.43 -32.32
C LEU A 198 6.98 7.59 -32.65
N PRO A 199 6.93 6.25 -32.47
CA PRO A 199 8.05 5.37 -32.76
C PRO A 199 8.34 5.22 -34.26
#